data_AF-A0AAJ6SVX4-F1
#
_entry.id   AF-A0AAJ6SVX4-F1
#
_cell.length_a   1.000
_cell.length_b   1.000
_cell.length_c   1.000
_cell.angle_alpha   90.00
_cell.angle_beta   90.00
_cell.angle_gamma   90.00
#
_symmetry.space_group_name_H-M   'P 1'
#
loop_
_entity.id
_entity.type
_entity.pdbx_description
1 polymer ?
#
loop_
_entity_poly.entity_id
_entity_poly.type
_entity_poly.pdbx_seq_one_letter_code
_entity_poly.pdbx_strand_id
1 'polypeptide(L)'
;MAILNINFMMVLAVFAMTGILISSDHVARGQGCQGDLQGLITQCARYVQRAAPQKDPSQECCSVIKSVDIPCVCKYITREIEAIIDMGKVVHVAAFCGKPLDHGMKCGSYTVP
;
A
#
# COMPACT_ATOMS: atom_id res chain seq x y z
N MET A 1 -5.24 25.50 53.20
CA MET A 1 -3.87 25.23 52.67
C MET A 1 -3.52 23.73 52.64
N ALA A 2 -3.85 22.94 53.67
CA ALA A 2 -3.59 21.48 53.66
C ALA A 2 -4.39 20.67 52.60
N ILE A 3 -5.62 21.08 52.29
CA ILE A 3 -6.51 20.40 51.34
C ILE A 3 -6.00 20.52 49.88
N LEU A 4 -5.38 21.66 49.54
CA LEU A 4 -4.80 21.90 48.21
C LEU A 4 -3.55 21.03 47.99
N ASN A 5 -2.73 20.81 49.04
CA ASN A 5 -1.58 19.91 49.00
C ASN A 5 -1.98 18.44 48.86
N ILE A 6 -3.05 18.00 49.53
CA ILE A 6 -3.55 16.61 49.45
C ILE A 6 -4.08 16.31 48.04
N ASN A 7 -4.85 17.23 47.46
CA ASN A 7 -5.38 17.07 46.10
C ASN A 7 -4.25 17.12 45.05
N PHE A 8 -3.25 17.99 45.24
CA PHE A 8 -2.07 18.07 44.35
C PHE A 8 -1.18 16.82 44.42
N MET A 9 -1.00 16.25 45.61
CA MET A 9 -0.26 15.00 45.82
C MET A 9 -0.96 13.78 45.21
N MET A 10 -2.31 13.73 45.26
CA MET A 10 -3.07 12.67 44.57
C MET A 10 -2.97 12.78 43.05
N VAL A 11 -3.01 13.98 42.48
CA VAL A 11 -2.88 14.19 41.03
C VAL A 11 -1.48 13.78 40.53
N LEU A 12 -0.42 14.08 41.29
CA LEU A 12 0.95 13.67 40.99
C LEU A 12 1.15 12.14 41.03
N ALA A 13 0.49 11.44 41.96
CA ALA A 13 0.59 9.98 42.08
C ALA A 13 -0.10 9.22 40.93
N VAL A 14 -1.17 9.78 40.34
CA VAL A 14 -1.88 9.18 39.20
C VAL A 14 -1.08 9.34 37.89
N PHE A 15 -0.36 10.44 37.71
CA PHE A 15 0.47 10.67 36.52
C PHE A 15 1.74 9.80 36.46
N ALA A 16 2.18 9.22 37.57
CA ALA A 16 3.33 8.31 37.60
C ALA A 16 3.00 6.89 37.11
N MET A 17 1.71 6.56 36.94
CA MET A 17 1.22 5.20 36.64
C MET A 17 0.59 5.04 35.25
N THR A 18 0.82 5.97 34.31
CA THR A 18 0.42 5.84 32.89
C THR A 18 1.59 5.61 31.95
N GLY A 19 2.82 5.51 32.47
CA GLY A 19 4.05 5.50 31.67
C GLY A 19 4.68 4.13 31.39
N ILE A 20 4.00 3.01 31.64
CA ILE A 20 4.59 1.67 31.43
C ILE A 20 3.51 0.73 30.91
N LEU A 21 3.41 0.62 29.58
CA LEU A 21 3.08 -0.57 28.79
C LEU A 21 2.88 -0.12 27.32
N ILE A 22 3.95 0.42 26.72
CA ILE A 22 4.08 0.40 25.25
C ILE A 22 5.17 -0.64 24.96
N SER A 23 4.84 -1.90 25.29
CA SER A 23 5.64 -3.03 24.84
C SER A 23 5.50 -3.12 23.34
N SER A 24 6.64 -3.04 22.68
CA SER A 24 6.88 -3.13 21.25
C SER A 24 6.05 -4.22 20.58
N ASP A 25 5.01 -3.78 19.90
CA ASP A 25 4.76 -4.27 18.57
C ASP A 25 4.61 -3.01 17.75
N HIS A 26 5.44 -2.87 16.72
CA HIS A 26 5.21 -1.88 15.67
C HIS A 26 3.91 -2.29 14.96
N VAL A 27 2.80 -2.05 15.63
CA VAL A 27 1.52 -1.85 14.99
C VAL A 27 1.61 -0.45 14.38
N ALA A 28 2.48 -0.31 13.39
CA ALA A 28 2.03 0.30 12.17
C ALA A 28 0.81 -0.52 11.74
N ARG A 29 -0.38 -0.17 12.25
CA ARG A 29 -1.59 -0.23 11.43
C ARG A 29 -1.40 0.85 10.36
N GLY A 30 -0.32 0.70 9.58
CA GLY A 30 -0.10 1.47 8.39
C GLY A 30 -1.31 1.20 7.54
N GLN A 31 -1.96 2.26 7.09
CA GLN A 31 -2.68 2.13 5.83
C GLN A 31 -1.72 1.39 4.90
N GLY A 32 -2.09 0.21 4.41
CA GLY A 32 -1.22 -0.51 3.47
C GLY A 32 -0.95 0.37 2.23
N CYS A 33 -0.40 -0.19 1.17
CA CYS A 33 -0.28 0.50 -0.12
C CYS A 33 -1.64 0.74 -0.82
N GLN A 34 -2.73 0.96 -0.07
CA GLN A 34 -4.06 1.28 -0.59
C GLN A 34 -4.03 2.58 -1.40
N GLY A 35 -3.23 3.57 -0.99
CA GLY A 35 -3.02 4.81 -1.72
C GLY A 35 -2.33 4.56 -3.07
N ASP A 36 -1.32 3.71 -3.09
CA ASP A 36 -0.65 3.29 -4.33
C ASP A 36 -1.62 2.56 -5.26
N LEU A 37 -2.41 1.62 -4.71
CA LEU A 37 -3.43 0.90 -5.45
C LEU A 37 -4.45 1.87 -6.06
N GLN A 38 -4.93 2.85 -5.29
CA GLN A 38 -5.86 3.86 -5.79
C GLN A 38 -5.22 4.70 -6.91
N GLY A 39 -3.96 5.11 -6.75
CA GLY A 39 -3.21 5.83 -7.79
C GLY A 39 -3.13 5.02 -9.09
N LEU A 40 -2.83 3.71 -8.99
CA LEU A 40 -2.78 2.80 -10.14
C LEU A 40 -4.15 2.64 -10.80
N ILE A 41 -5.22 2.51 -10.02
CA ILE A 41 -6.58 2.42 -10.57
C ILE A 41 -6.90 3.70 -11.34
N THR A 42 -6.64 4.86 -10.74
CA THR A 42 -6.97 6.15 -11.36
C THR A 42 -6.17 6.43 -12.63
N GLN A 43 -4.85 6.17 -12.62
CA GLN A 43 -3.98 6.56 -13.73
C GLN A 43 -3.73 5.43 -14.74
N CYS A 44 -3.73 4.18 -14.30
CA CYS A 44 -3.23 3.05 -15.10
C CYS A 44 -4.29 2.04 -15.54
N ALA A 45 -5.49 2.00 -14.93
CA ALA A 45 -6.48 0.95 -15.20
C ALA A 45 -6.79 0.75 -16.69
N ARG A 46 -6.94 1.85 -17.45
CA ARG A 46 -7.25 1.78 -18.89
C ARG A 46 -6.17 1.16 -19.78
N TYR A 47 -4.95 0.98 -19.28
CA TYR A 47 -3.83 0.38 -20.02
C TYR A 47 -3.70 -1.12 -19.73
N VAL A 48 -4.27 -1.59 -18.63
CA VAL A 48 -4.17 -2.98 -18.17
C VAL A 48 -5.47 -3.76 -18.28
N GLN A 49 -6.60 -3.09 -18.54
CA GLN A 49 -7.89 -3.76 -18.75
C GLN A 49 -7.82 -4.80 -19.88
N ARG A 50 -8.44 -5.95 -19.67
CA ARG A 50 -8.47 -7.05 -20.65
C ARG A 50 -9.22 -6.66 -21.93
N ALA A 51 -10.34 -5.97 -21.80
CA ALA A 51 -11.20 -5.57 -22.92
C ALA A 51 -10.61 -4.48 -23.83
N ALA A 52 -9.64 -3.70 -23.35
CA ALA A 52 -8.99 -2.65 -24.13
C ALA A 52 -7.83 -3.22 -24.96
N PRO A 53 -7.51 -2.69 -26.15
CA PRO A 53 -6.28 -3.06 -26.84
C PRO A 53 -5.04 -2.69 -26.01
N GLN A 54 -3.93 -3.43 -26.20
CA GLN A 54 -2.66 -3.04 -25.61
C GLN A 54 -2.18 -1.71 -26.20
N LYS A 55 -1.72 -0.81 -25.34
CA LYS A 55 -1.22 0.51 -25.69
C LYS A 55 -0.21 0.97 -24.65
N ASP A 56 0.66 1.88 -25.04
CA ASP A 56 1.66 2.43 -24.14
C ASP A 56 1.01 3.34 -23.07
N PRO A 57 1.50 3.30 -21.81
CA PRO A 57 0.98 4.10 -20.72
C PRO A 57 1.26 5.60 -20.90
N SER A 58 0.42 6.44 -20.29
CA SER A 58 0.71 7.88 -20.23
C SER A 58 1.79 8.19 -19.19
N GLN A 59 2.33 9.41 -19.26
CA GLN A 59 3.35 9.88 -18.33
C GLN A 59 2.86 9.88 -16.88
N GLU A 60 1.59 10.18 -16.63
CA GLU A 60 0.98 10.17 -15.29
C GLU A 60 0.94 8.74 -14.74
N CYS A 61 0.54 7.76 -15.56
CA CYS A 61 0.57 6.36 -15.17
C CYS A 61 2.00 5.92 -14.83
N CYS A 62 2.99 6.26 -15.66
CA CYS A 62 4.38 5.92 -15.36
C CYS A 62 4.93 6.62 -14.11
N SER A 63 4.44 7.82 -13.80
CA SER A 63 4.84 8.54 -12.58
C SER A 63 4.36 7.80 -11.34
N VAL A 64 3.13 7.29 -11.36
CA VAL A 64 2.60 6.42 -10.30
C VAL A 64 3.39 5.11 -10.22
N ILE A 65 3.59 4.39 -11.33
CA ILE A 65 4.32 3.12 -11.35
C ILE A 65 5.70 3.22 -10.67
N LYS A 66 6.42 4.32 -10.92
CA LYS A 66 7.73 4.56 -10.32
C LYS A 66 7.67 4.66 -8.80
N SER A 67 6.63 5.28 -8.24
CA SER A 67 6.48 5.50 -6.80
C SER A 67 5.85 4.34 -6.02
N VAL A 68 5.04 3.48 -6.66
CA VAL A 68 4.26 2.47 -5.92
C VAL A 68 5.09 1.35 -5.30
N ASP A 69 4.64 0.80 -4.18
CA ASP A 69 5.12 -0.50 -3.69
C ASP A 69 4.40 -1.64 -4.44
N ILE A 70 5.01 -2.10 -5.55
CA ILE A 70 4.45 -3.18 -6.39
C ILE A 70 4.23 -4.48 -5.59
N PRO A 71 5.23 -5.01 -4.84
CA PRO A 71 5.03 -6.19 -4.01
C PRO A 71 3.87 -6.07 -3.02
N CYS A 72 3.65 -4.88 -2.45
CA CYS A 72 2.50 -4.65 -1.60
C CYS A 72 1.19 -4.66 -2.39
N VAL A 73 1.10 -3.91 -3.51
CA VAL A 73 -0.14 -3.81 -4.31
C VAL A 73 -0.56 -5.18 -4.82
N CYS A 74 0.41 -6.02 -5.16
CA CYS A 74 0.21 -7.40 -5.59
C CYS A 74 -0.54 -8.28 -4.58
N LYS A 75 -0.55 -7.93 -3.29
CA LYS A 75 -1.34 -8.62 -2.26
C LYS A 75 -2.83 -8.34 -2.36
N TYR A 76 -3.22 -7.26 -3.04
CA TYR A 76 -4.60 -6.87 -3.27
C TYR A 76 -5.16 -7.38 -4.60
N ILE A 77 -4.31 -7.97 -5.45
CA ILE A 77 -4.73 -8.56 -6.72
C ILE A 77 -5.37 -9.91 -6.44
N THR A 78 -6.70 -9.96 -6.53
CA THR A 78 -7.49 -11.18 -6.38
C THR A 78 -7.81 -11.81 -7.73
N ARG A 79 -8.39 -13.02 -7.73
CA ARG A 79 -8.84 -13.70 -8.96
C ARG A 79 -9.88 -12.89 -9.72
N GLU A 80 -10.73 -12.15 -9.02
CA GLU A 80 -11.74 -11.28 -9.61
C GLU A 80 -11.09 -10.10 -10.34
N ILE A 81 -10.01 -9.54 -9.78
CA ILE A 81 -9.23 -8.49 -10.44
C ILE A 81 -8.49 -9.06 -11.65
N GLU A 82 -7.84 -10.22 -11.52
CA GLU A 82 -7.18 -10.92 -12.62
C GLU A 82 -8.14 -11.28 -13.78
N ALA A 83 -9.43 -11.43 -13.50
CA ALA A 83 -10.43 -11.68 -14.53
C ALA A 83 -10.72 -10.44 -15.40
N ILE A 84 -10.54 -9.23 -14.84
CA ILE A 84 -10.83 -7.97 -15.54
C ILE A 84 -9.58 -7.27 -16.09
N ILE A 85 -8.39 -7.58 -15.56
CA ILE A 85 -7.11 -7.09 -16.08
C ILE A 85 -6.38 -8.16 -16.89
N ASP A 86 -5.44 -7.72 -17.71
CA ASP A 86 -4.52 -8.56 -18.45
C ASP A 86 -3.13 -8.42 -17.83
N MET A 87 -2.64 -9.50 -17.22
CA MET A 87 -1.35 -9.49 -16.55
C MET A 87 -0.17 -9.30 -17.50
N GLY A 88 -0.31 -9.70 -18.78
CA GLY A 88 0.68 -9.38 -19.80
C GLY A 88 0.79 -7.88 -20.04
N LYS A 89 -0.34 -7.16 -19.99
CA LYS A 89 -0.35 -5.69 -20.08
C LYS A 89 0.20 -5.04 -18.82
N VAL A 90 -0.04 -5.61 -17.63
CA VAL A 90 0.59 -5.15 -16.39
C VAL A 90 2.12 -5.21 -16.50
N VAL A 91 2.65 -6.35 -16.97
CA VAL A 91 4.09 -6.54 -17.22
C VAL A 91 4.60 -5.52 -18.25
N HIS A 92 3.88 -5.33 -19.37
CA HIS A 92 4.22 -4.34 -20.39
C HIS A 92 4.30 -2.92 -19.80
N VAL A 93 3.28 -2.48 -19.08
CA VAL A 93 3.21 -1.13 -18.49
C VAL A 93 4.35 -0.94 -17.48
N ALA A 94 4.60 -1.91 -16.61
CA ALA A 94 5.67 -1.84 -15.62
C ALA A 94 7.05 -1.71 -16.29
N ALA A 95 7.33 -2.56 -17.29
CA ALA A 95 8.58 -2.53 -18.06
C ALA A 95 8.74 -1.22 -18.84
N PHE A 96 7.70 -0.77 -19.56
CA PHE A 96 7.70 0.48 -20.32
C PHE A 96 8.01 1.69 -19.43
N CYS A 97 7.45 1.72 -18.22
CA CYS A 97 7.68 2.80 -17.27
C CYS A 97 9.03 2.75 -16.55
N GLY A 98 9.89 1.76 -16.88
CA GLY A 98 11.24 1.61 -16.32
C GLY A 98 11.29 0.94 -14.95
N LYS A 99 10.24 0.19 -14.59
CA LYS A 99 10.16 -0.60 -13.35
C LYS A 99 9.63 -2.00 -13.66
N PRO A 100 10.39 -2.81 -14.42
CA PRO A 100 9.96 -4.16 -14.80
C PRO A 100 9.73 -5.02 -13.55
N LEU A 101 8.79 -5.97 -13.67
CA LEU A 101 8.56 -6.95 -12.60
C LEU A 101 9.66 -8.02 -12.66
N ASP A 102 10.14 -8.44 -11.50
CA ASP A 102 11.14 -9.50 -11.42
C ASP A 102 10.57 -10.85 -11.88
N HIS A 103 11.37 -11.62 -12.60
CA HIS A 103 11.02 -12.98 -13.00
C HIS A 103 10.70 -13.84 -11.76
N GLY A 104 9.57 -14.55 -11.79
CA GLY A 104 9.08 -15.36 -10.67
C GLY A 104 8.36 -14.59 -9.57
N MET A 105 8.25 -13.26 -9.67
CA MET A 105 7.43 -12.46 -8.74
C MET A 105 5.97 -12.91 -8.82
N LYS A 106 5.33 -13.05 -7.65
CA LYS A 106 3.90 -13.36 -7.55
C LYS A 106 3.09 -12.10 -7.37
N CYS A 107 2.00 -11.99 -8.14
CA CYS A 107 1.03 -10.93 -8.04
C CYS A 107 -0.37 -11.53 -8.08
N GLY A 108 -1.05 -11.61 -6.93
CA GLY A 108 -2.19 -12.49 -6.79
C GLY A 108 -1.80 -13.96 -7.04
N SER A 109 -2.45 -14.59 -8.00
CA SER A 109 -2.14 -15.93 -8.48
C SER A 109 -1.21 -15.96 -9.69
N TYR A 110 -1.04 -14.83 -10.37
CA TYR A 110 -0.12 -14.70 -11.49
C TYR A 110 1.34 -14.77 -11.02
N THR A 111 2.17 -15.46 -11.81
CA THR A 111 3.63 -15.49 -11.62
C THR A 111 4.27 -14.92 -12.88
N VAL A 112 5.13 -13.92 -12.71
CA VAL A 112 5.87 -13.30 -13.81
C VAL A 112 6.76 -14.37 -14.46
N PRO A 113 6.63 -14.60 -15.78
CA PRO A 113 7.37 -15.63 -16.49
C PRO A 113 8.82 -15.22 -16.79
#